data_AF-A0A8K0CHC9-F1
#
_entry.id   AF-A0A8K0CHC9-F1
#
_cell.length_a   1.000
_cell.length_b   1.000
_cell.length_c   1.000
_cell.angle_alpha   90.00
_cell.angle_beta   90.00
_cell.angle_gamma   90.00
#
_symmetry.space_group_name_H-M   'P 1'
#
loop_
_entity.id
_entity.type
_entity.pdbx_description
1 polymer ?
#
loop_
_entity_poly.entity_id
_entity_poly.type
_entity_poly.pdbx_seq_one_letter_code
_entity_poly.pdbx_strand_id
1 'polypeptide(L)'
;MPKVREGVKYEKQYTEENVSSALEAIENRMSQRKASETFNIPRQTLQFRKSSKCTNKTTLGPSTVLTSEEKSILEEWIVTSHKKSFSVRKLDIQASVKEFLDAKLRENPFHENLPGDEELAKVDTIKNGFRASGLFPWNASVIDYTKCLELRTKITTGKHQDNDMQEMPFISYLQFKNIVGEERINLFEQIEKFDNQSNDEFILLYKIHRGYRKNETTNSTADIENTPERKGKKGTKRVPFVLTSSNWRKLQIEKLELEKQEQERKETRKTKRLLKHDEKQ
;
A
#
# COMPACT_ATOMS: atom_id res chain seq x y z
N MET A 1 -41.67 -1.78 17.23
CA MET A 1 -41.32 -1.75 15.79
C MET A 1 -42.55 -2.19 15.01
N PRO A 2 -42.72 -1.74 13.74
CA PRO A 2 -43.78 -2.22 12.87
C PRO A 2 -43.71 -3.76 12.77
N LYS A 3 -44.85 -4.44 12.78
CA LYS A 3 -44.90 -5.90 12.57
C LYS A 3 -44.62 -6.18 11.10
N VAL A 4 -43.43 -6.66 10.80
CA VAL A 4 -43.03 -7.06 9.44
C VAL A 4 -43.14 -8.57 9.35
N ARG A 5 -43.64 -9.08 8.23
CA ARG A 5 -43.70 -10.53 7.97
C ARG A 5 -42.29 -11.09 7.82
N GLU A 6 -42.05 -12.31 8.28
CA GLU A 6 -40.77 -12.99 8.07
C GLU A 6 -40.42 -13.03 6.57
N GLY A 7 -39.16 -12.74 6.24
CA GLY A 7 -38.67 -12.68 4.86
C GLY A 7 -38.95 -11.37 4.12
N VAL A 8 -39.72 -10.43 4.68
CA VAL A 8 -39.96 -9.12 4.06
C VAL A 8 -39.12 -8.05 4.76
N LYS A 9 -38.46 -7.18 4.00
CA LYS A 9 -37.71 -6.05 4.56
C LYS A 9 -38.69 -4.93 4.95
N TYR A 10 -38.48 -4.30 6.09
CA TYR A 10 -39.23 -3.08 6.43
C TYR A 10 -38.83 -1.95 5.49
N GLU A 11 -39.81 -1.39 4.78
CA GLU A 11 -39.62 -0.19 3.99
C GLU A 11 -40.31 1.00 4.67
N LYS A 12 -39.54 2.05 4.91
CA LYS A 12 -40.02 3.30 5.51
C LYS A 12 -40.81 4.07 4.46
N GLN A 13 -42.12 4.21 4.65
CA GLN A 13 -43.06 4.83 3.69
C GLN A 13 -43.18 6.37 3.82
N TYR A 14 -42.37 7.01 4.67
CA TYR A 14 -42.44 8.45 4.91
C TYR A 14 -41.04 9.10 4.85
N THR A 15 -40.96 10.25 4.22
CA THR A 15 -39.76 11.09 4.14
C THR A 15 -39.58 11.91 5.42
N GLU A 16 -38.40 12.53 5.59
CA GLU A 16 -38.21 13.45 6.71
C GLU A 16 -38.98 14.76 6.53
N GLU A 17 -39.18 15.19 5.30
CA GLU A 17 -40.00 16.35 4.95
C GLU A 17 -41.44 16.17 5.44
N ASN A 18 -42.04 15.00 5.15
CA ASN A 18 -43.38 14.66 5.64
C ASN A 18 -43.44 14.69 7.17
N VAL A 19 -42.37 14.28 7.86
CA VAL A 19 -42.29 14.32 9.32
C VAL A 19 -42.24 15.78 9.81
N SER A 20 -41.45 16.65 9.16
CA SER A 20 -41.38 18.07 9.51
C SER A 20 -42.74 18.75 9.35
N SER A 21 -43.38 18.59 8.18
CA SER A 21 -44.70 19.16 7.93
C SER A 21 -45.76 18.62 8.89
N ALA A 22 -45.68 17.34 9.26
CA ALA A 22 -46.57 16.76 10.26
C ALA A 22 -46.35 17.34 11.66
N LEU A 23 -45.11 17.61 12.07
CA LEU A 23 -44.79 18.22 13.35
C LEU A 23 -45.25 19.68 13.40
N GLU A 24 -45.00 20.45 12.34
CA GLU A 24 -45.49 21.84 12.20
C GLU A 24 -47.02 21.89 12.27
N ALA A 25 -47.72 20.97 11.61
CA ALA A 25 -49.18 20.91 11.68
C ALA A 25 -49.68 20.55 13.09
N ILE A 26 -48.95 19.71 13.83
CA ILE A 26 -49.26 19.40 15.24
C ILE A 26 -49.04 20.62 16.14
N GLU A 27 -48.00 21.42 15.89
CA GLU A 27 -47.78 22.70 16.56
C GLU A 27 -48.91 23.68 16.25
N ASN A 28 -49.39 23.69 15.00
CA ASN A 28 -50.58 24.43 14.54
C ASN A 28 -51.92 23.82 15.00
N ARG A 29 -51.95 23.17 16.17
CA ARG A 29 -53.11 22.58 16.85
C ARG A 29 -53.77 21.38 16.14
N MET A 30 -53.13 20.76 15.15
CA MET A 30 -53.64 19.51 14.61
C MET A 30 -53.38 18.35 15.58
N SER A 31 -54.34 17.45 15.74
CA SER A 31 -54.14 16.29 16.61
C SER A 31 -53.13 15.31 16.00
N GLN A 32 -52.36 14.61 16.84
CA GLN A 32 -51.38 13.59 16.38
C GLN A 32 -52.03 12.49 15.52
N ARG A 33 -53.29 12.15 15.82
CA ARG A 33 -54.05 11.15 15.05
C ARG A 33 -54.37 11.67 13.66
N LYS A 34 -54.88 12.91 13.56
CA LYS A 34 -55.17 13.55 12.27
C LYS A 34 -53.89 13.72 11.44
N ALA A 35 -52.77 14.09 12.08
CA ALA A 35 -51.45 14.16 11.42
C ALA A 35 -50.97 12.80 10.88
N SER A 36 -51.19 11.73 11.64
CA SER A 36 -50.84 10.38 11.23
C SER A 36 -51.57 9.96 9.96
N GLU A 37 -52.85 10.28 9.88
CA GLU A 37 -53.71 9.97 8.72
C GLU A 37 -53.39 10.87 7.52
N THR A 38 -53.19 12.18 7.72
CA THR A 38 -52.92 13.11 6.60
C THR A 38 -51.55 12.91 5.97
N PHE A 39 -50.52 12.64 6.77
CA PHE A 39 -49.14 12.50 6.28
C PHE A 39 -48.71 11.05 6.10
N ASN A 40 -49.59 10.07 6.37
CA ASN A 40 -49.31 8.63 6.34
C ASN A 40 -48.08 8.23 7.17
N ILE A 41 -47.97 8.81 8.37
CA ILE A 41 -46.87 8.54 9.31
C ILE A 41 -47.45 7.82 10.52
N PRO A 42 -46.87 6.69 10.99
CA PRO A 42 -47.36 6.04 12.20
C PRO A 42 -47.37 7.01 13.40
N ARG A 43 -48.49 7.07 14.13
CA ARG A 43 -48.64 7.96 15.31
C ARG A 43 -47.49 7.81 16.32
N GLN A 44 -47.01 6.59 16.55
CA GLN A 44 -45.90 6.32 17.45
C GLN A 44 -44.62 7.05 17.02
N THR A 45 -44.37 7.14 15.70
CA THR A 45 -43.25 7.91 15.15
C THR A 45 -43.40 9.39 15.48
N LEU A 46 -44.58 9.99 15.27
CA LEU A 46 -44.83 11.40 15.59
C LEU A 46 -44.69 11.69 17.10
N GLN A 47 -45.18 10.77 17.94
CA GLN A 47 -45.02 10.86 19.39
C GLN A 47 -43.55 10.82 19.81
N PHE A 48 -42.76 9.89 19.24
CA PHE A 48 -41.32 9.79 19.51
C PHE A 48 -40.56 11.02 19.03
N ARG A 49 -40.86 11.50 17.81
CA ARG A 49 -40.23 12.68 17.20
C ARG A 49 -40.53 13.97 17.96
N LYS A 50 -41.70 14.10 18.58
CA LYS A 50 -42.06 15.24 19.44
C LYS A 50 -41.35 15.21 20.80
N SER A 51 -40.85 14.06 21.24
CA SER A 51 -40.21 13.95 22.56
C SER A 51 -38.84 14.64 22.55
N SER A 52 -38.45 15.23 23.70
CA SER A 52 -37.14 15.89 23.89
C SER A 52 -35.94 14.96 23.71
N LYS A 53 -36.16 13.64 23.66
CA LYS A 53 -35.12 12.63 23.40
C LYS A 53 -34.71 12.58 21.92
N CYS A 54 -35.55 13.09 21.01
CA CYS A 54 -35.28 13.11 19.58
C CYS A 54 -34.83 14.51 19.14
N THR A 55 -33.62 14.90 19.52
CA THR A 55 -33.04 16.20 19.11
C THR A 55 -32.60 16.22 17.64
N ASN A 56 -32.24 15.07 17.08
CA ASN A 56 -31.65 14.96 15.75
C ASN A 56 -32.37 13.95 14.85
N LYS A 57 -32.02 13.96 13.56
CA LYS A 57 -32.41 12.96 12.57
C LYS A 57 -32.05 11.55 13.07
N THR A 58 -32.91 10.58 12.80
CA THR A 58 -32.65 9.19 13.19
C THR A 58 -31.71 8.59 12.16
N THR A 59 -30.42 8.56 12.46
CA THR A 59 -29.44 7.85 11.62
C THR A 59 -29.60 6.34 11.83
N LEU A 60 -29.53 5.58 10.74
CA LEU A 60 -29.49 4.12 10.81
C LEU A 60 -28.03 3.70 11.01
N GLY A 61 -27.79 2.87 12.03
CA GLY A 61 -26.47 2.28 12.29
C GLY A 61 -25.67 2.97 13.42
N PRO A 62 -24.45 2.46 13.68
CA PRO A 62 -23.57 2.97 14.73
C PRO A 62 -23.19 4.45 14.51
N SER A 63 -22.86 5.14 15.60
CA SER A 63 -22.30 6.48 15.52
C SER A 63 -20.97 6.46 14.77
N THR A 64 -20.77 7.46 13.93
CA THR A 64 -19.52 7.58 13.17
C THR A 64 -18.41 8.10 14.08
N VAL A 65 -17.21 7.53 13.93
CA VAL A 65 -16.02 7.98 14.68
C VAL A 65 -15.60 9.41 14.28
N LEU A 66 -15.73 9.74 13.00
CA LEU A 66 -15.43 11.07 12.47
C LEU A 66 -16.52 12.10 12.76
N THR A 67 -16.11 13.34 13.01
CA THR A 67 -17.02 14.49 13.14
C THR A 67 -17.62 14.89 11.79
N SER A 68 -18.69 15.67 11.81
CA SER A 68 -19.33 16.15 10.58
C SER A 68 -18.39 17.04 9.74
N GLU A 69 -17.54 17.83 10.40
CA GLU A 69 -16.55 18.70 9.74
C GLU A 69 -15.48 17.88 9.01
N GLU A 70 -14.92 16.86 9.68
CA GLU A 70 -13.90 15.98 9.11
C GLU A 70 -14.42 15.22 7.88
N LYS A 71 -15.67 14.75 7.97
CA LYS A 71 -16.33 14.12 6.83
C LYS A 71 -16.47 15.08 5.65
N SER A 72 -16.89 16.32 5.91
CA SER A 72 -17.02 17.33 4.84
C SER A 72 -15.69 17.59 4.15
N ILE A 73 -14.59 17.67 4.92
CA ILE A 73 -13.24 17.85 4.36
C ILE A 73 -12.85 16.66 3.48
N LEU A 74 -13.10 15.42 3.94
CA LEU A 74 -12.82 14.21 3.16
C LEU A 74 -13.69 14.13 1.90
N GLU A 75 -14.98 14.45 1.98
CA GLU A 75 -15.89 14.46 0.84
C GLU A 75 -15.48 15.50 -0.19
N GLU A 76 -15.15 16.72 0.24
CA GLU A 76 -14.63 17.77 -0.64
C GLU A 76 -13.33 17.35 -1.33
N TRP A 77 -12.42 16.73 -0.58
CA TRP A 77 -11.17 16.20 -1.13
C TRP A 77 -11.41 15.10 -2.19
N ILE A 78 -12.35 14.18 -1.95
CA ILE A 78 -12.70 13.14 -2.93
C ILE A 78 -13.29 13.76 -4.19
N VAL A 79 -14.23 14.70 -4.05
CA VAL A 79 -14.89 15.38 -5.18
C VAL A 79 -13.88 16.19 -5.99
N THR A 80 -13.01 16.96 -5.32
CA THR A 80 -11.98 17.77 -6.00
C THR A 80 -10.93 16.90 -6.70
N SER A 81 -10.55 15.76 -6.12
CA SER A 81 -9.65 14.80 -6.75
C SER A 81 -10.27 14.20 -8.01
N HIS A 82 -11.55 13.82 -7.94
CA HIS A 82 -12.28 13.31 -9.11
C HIS A 82 -12.38 14.35 -10.23
N LYS A 83 -12.70 15.62 -9.89
CA LYS A 83 -12.73 16.72 -10.86
C LYS A 83 -11.38 16.93 -11.55
N LYS A 84 -10.28 16.61 -10.87
CA LYS A 84 -8.92 16.66 -11.42
C LYS A 84 -8.50 15.38 -12.15
N SER A 85 -9.45 14.48 -12.44
CA SER A 85 -9.20 13.17 -13.08
C SER A 85 -8.31 12.21 -12.26
N PHE A 86 -8.25 12.40 -10.95
CA PHE A 86 -7.60 11.46 -10.03
C PHE A 86 -8.66 10.75 -9.19
N SER A 87 -8.94 9.49 -9.52
CA SER A 87 -9.82 8.64 -8.71
C SER A 87 -9.13 8.24 -7.41
N VAL A 88 -9.77 8.48 -6.27
CA VAL A 88 -9.27 8.11 -4.95
C VAL A 88 -9.61 6.65 -4.66
N ARG A 89 -8.63 5.84 -4.24
CA ARG A 89 -8.85 4.43 -3.90
C ARG A 89 -9.28 4.28 -2.45
N LYS A 90 -9.87 3.13 -2.10
CA LYS A 90 -10.24 2.78 -0.72
C LYS A 90 -9.07 2.97 0.25
N LEU A 91 -7.88 2.49 -0.10
CA LEU A 91 -6.67 2.60 0.72
C LEU A 91 -6.27 4.05 1.00
N ASP A 92 -6.41 4.92 0.00
CA ASP A 92 -6.06 6.33 0.13
C ASP A 92 -7.02 7.03 1.12
N ILE A 93 -8.31 6.69 1.07
CA ILE A 93 -9.32 7.18 2.03
C ILE A 93 -9.02 6.64 3.44
N GLN A 94 -8.71 5.36 3.58
CA GLN A 94 -8.37 4.75 4.88
C GLN A 94 -7.12 5.42 5.49
N ALA A 95 -6.10 5.70 4.67
CA ALA A 95 -4.88 6.38 5.11
C ALA A 95 -5.17 7.81 5.59
N SER A 96 -5.99 8.58 4.87
CA SER A 96 -6.38 9.93 5.31
C SER A 96 -7.19 9.89 6.61
N VAL A 97 -8.11 8.93 6.77
CA VAL A 97 -8.85 8.76 8.03
C VAL A 97 -7.91 8.37 9.17
N LYS A 98 -6.94 7.49 8.93
CA LYS A 98 -5.91 7.14 9.92
C LYS A 98 -5.15 8.39 10.38
N GLU A 99 -4.73 9.24 9.45
CA GLU A 99 -4.04 10.50 9.74
C GLU A 99 -4.88 11.42 10.63
N PHE A 100 -6.19 11.54 10.35
CA PHE A 100 -7.11 12.32 11.21
C PHE A 100 -7.22 11.76 12.62
N LEU A 101 -7.25 10.43 12.76
CA LEU A 101 -7.36 9.75 14.05
C LEU A 101 -6.06 9.83 14.85
N ASP A 102 -4.92 9.66 14.18
CA ASP A 102 -3.58 9.78 14.77
C ASP A 102 -3.33 11.22 15.27
N ALA A 103 -3.76 12.24 14.52
CA ALA A 103 -3.59 13.63 14.89
C ALA A 103 -4.39 14.04 16.13
N LYS A 104 -5.53 13.40 16.40
CA LYS A 104 -6.44 13.76 17.51
C LYS A 104 -6.42 12.78 18.69
N LEU A 105 -5.59 11.72 18.63
CA LEU A 105 -5.43 10.67 19.66
C LEU A 105 -6.78 10.23 20.26
N ARG A 106 -7.78 10.02 19.41
CA ARG A 106 -9.15 9.69 19.85
C ARG A 106 -9.30 8.18 19.99
N GLU A 107 -9.90 7.75 21.10
CA GLU A 107 -10.31 6.36 21.28
C GLU A 107 -11.31 5.96 20.20
N ASN A 108 -10.99 4.91 19.46
CA ASN A 108 -11.80 4.39 18.39
C ASN A 108 -11.76 2.85 18.39
N PRO A 109 -12.78 2.19 17.81
CA PRO A 109 -12.86 0.73 17.76
C PRO A 109 -11.98 0.09 16.66
N PHE A 110 -11.13 0.86 15.97
CA PHE A 110 -10.33 0.36 14.86
C PHE A 110 -8.98 -0.17 15.36
N HIS A 111 -8.49 -1.23 14.71
CA HIS A 111 -7.14 -1.70 14.94
C HIS A 111 -6.14 -0.70 14.34
N GLU A 112 -5.18 -0.23 15.14
CA GLU A 112 -4.15 0.75 14.70
C GLU A 112 -4.72 2.01 14.01
N ASN A 113 -5.89 2.49 14.45
CA ASN A 113 -6.59 3.65 13.88
C ASN A 113 -6.90 3.51 12.37
N LEU A 114 -6.84 2.29 11.82
CA LEU A 114 -7.09 2.03 10.41
C LEU A 114 -8.54 1.57 10.20
N PRO A 115 -9.41 2.38 9.57
CA PRO A 115 -10.80 2.00 9.40
C PRO A 115 -10.95 0.91 8.32
N GLY A 116 -11.73 -0.12 8.64
CA GLY A 116 -12.07 -1.21 7.71
C GLY A 116 -11.09 -2.37 7.77
N ASP A 117 -11.60 -3.57 7.47
CA ASP A 117 -10.81 -4.79 7.59
C ASP A 117 -9.65 -4.78 6.58
N GLU A 118 -8.45 -4.54 7.09
CA GLU A 118 -7.22 -5.13 6.56
C GLU A 118 -7.14 -6.62 6.91
N GLU A 119 -8.27 -7.34 6.99
CA GLU A 119 -8.22 -8.79 6.93
C GLU A 119 -7.69 -9.16 5.54
N LEU A 120 -6.37 -9.25 5.47
CA LEU A 120 -5.58 -10.00 4.53
C LEU A 120 -6.38 -11.22 4.13
N ALA A 121 -6.50 -11.45 2.82
CA ALA A 121 -7.26 -12.57 2.28
C ALA A 121 -6.96 -13.82 3.10
N LYS A 122 -7.93 -14.29 3.88
CA LYS A 122 -7.74 -15.47 4.73
C LYS A 122 -7.19 -16.59 3.86
N VAL A 123 -6.30 -17.41 4.41
CA VAL A 123 -5.70 -18.57 3.70
C VAL A 123 -6.80 -19.36 2.95
N ASP A 124 -7.98 -19.47 3.54
CA ASP A 124 -9.13 -20.16 2.97
C ASP A 124 -9.74 -19.46 1.76
N THR A 125 -9.75 -18.13 1.71
CA THR A 125 -10.16 -17.35 0.55
C THR A 125 -9.23 -17.62 -0.64
N ILE A 126 -7.92 -17.70 -0.39
CA ILE A 126 -6.91 -18.02 -1.41
C ILE A 126 -7.11 -19.46 -1.90
N LYS A 127 -7.28 -20.43 -0.98
CA LYS A 127 -7.56 -21.84 -1.32
C LYS A 127 -8.84 -21.98 -2.16
N ASN A 128 -9.90 -21.25 -1.82
CA ASN A 128 -11.16 -21.26 -2.57
C ASN A 128 -10.99 -20.64 -3.97
N GLY A 129 -10.15 -19.61 -4.12
CA GLY A 129 -9.75 -19.06 -5.40
C GLY A 129 -9.06 -20.10 -6.30
N PHE A 130 -8.11 -20.88 -5.76
CA PHE A 130 -7.44 -21.97 -6.49
C PHE A 130 -8.41 -23.09 -6.91
N ARG A 131 -9.42 -23.39 -6.09
CA ARG A 131 -10.49 -24.34 -6.45
C ARG A 131 -11.34 -23.82 -7.60
N ALA A 132 -11.73 -22.54 -7.55
CA ALA A 132 -12.57 -21.92 -8.56
C ALA A 132 -11.85 -21.78 -9.92
N SER A 133 -10.53 -21.59 -9.91
CA SER A 133 -9.70 -21.46 -11.12
C SER A 133 -9.23 -22.80 -11.73
N GLY A 134 -9.59 -23.94 -11.13
CA GLY A 134 -9.25 -25.28 -11.65
C GLY A 134 -7.78 -25.68 -11.47
N LEU A 135 -7.01 -24.92 -10.68
CA LEU A 135 -5.59 -25.18 -10.38
C LEU A 135 -5.39 -26.16 -9.20
N PHE A 136 -6.49 -26.63 -8.59
CA PHE A 136 -6.52 -27.69 -7.58
C PHE A 136 -6.63 -29.07 -8.30
N PRO A 137 -5.71 -30.05 -8.10
CA PRO A 137 -5.04 -30.40 -6.85
C PRO A 137 -3.50 -30.40 -6.97
N TRP A 138 -2.89 -29.34 -7.53
CA TRP A 138 -1.44 -29.17 -7.41
C TRP A 138 -1.11 -28.68 -6.00
N ASN A 139 -0.71 -29.64 -5.17
CA ASN A 139 -0.20 -29.56 -3.80
C ASN A 139 -0.28 -28.16 -3.15
N ALA A 140 -1.47 -27.79 -2.66
CA ALA A 140 -1.72 -26.49 -2.03
C ALA A 140 -0.81 -26.23 -0.82
N SER A 141 -0.28 -27.28 -0.19
CA SER A 141 0.70 -27.20 0.89
C SER A 141 2.12 -26.83 0.46
N VAL A 142 2.43 -26.86 -0.85
CA VAL A 142 3.71 -26.39 -1.40
C VAL A 142 3.70 -24.87 -1.59
N ILE A 143 2.51 -24.26 -1.66
CA ILE A 143 2.38 -22.81 -1.79
C ILE A 143 2.62 -22.20 -0.42
N ASP A 144 3.71 -21.45 -0.33
CA ASP A 144 4.05 -20.70 0.86
C ASP A 144 3.15 -19.47 0.98
N TYR A 145 2.04 -19.62 1.72
CA TYR A 145 1.06 -18.56 1.91
C TYR A 145 1.64 -17.37 2.65
N THR A 146 2.76 -17.51 3.38
CA THR A 146 3.45 -16.37 4.01
C THR A 146 3.84 -15.32 2.96
N LYS A 147 4.34 -15.75 1.79
CA LYS A 147 4.71 -14.83 0.68
C LYS A 147 3.51 -14.10 0.08
N CYS A 148 2.31 -14.67 0.20
CA CYS A 148 1.06 -14.08 -0.29
C CYS A 148 0.33 -13.25 0.77
N LEU A 149 0.65 -13.44 2.05
CA LEU A 149 -0.04 -12.87 3.20
C LEU A 149 0.81 -11.87 3.99
N GLU A 150 2.13 -11.94 3.89
CA GLU A 150 3.03 -11.07 4.62
C GLU A 150 3.16 -9.73 3.88
N LEU A 151 2.51 -8.72 4.47
CA LEU A 151 3.05 -7.36 4.44
C LEU A 151 4.52 -7.42 4.84
N ARG A 152 5.38 -6.65 4.18
CA ARG A 152 6.77 -6.39 4.62
C ARG A 152 6.75 -5.80 6.03
N THR A 153 6.65 -6.64 7.05
CA THR A 153 6.74 -6.23 8.44
C THR A 153 8.20 -5.98 8.75
N LYS A 154 8.46 -4.79 9.28
CA LYS A 154 9.78 -4.30 9.64
C LYS A 154 10.46 -5.27 10.61
N ILE A 155 11.75 -5.44 10.37
CA ILE A 155 12.77 -6.04 11.24
C ILE A 155 12.56 -5.64 12.70
N THR A 156 12.26 -6.58 13.60
CA THR A 156 12.72 -6.55 15.01
C THR A 156 12.66 -7.95 15.68
N THR A 157 13.85 -8.49 15.95
CA THR A 157 14.26 -9.33 17.10
C THR A 157 13.53 -10.63 17.49
N GLY A 158 14.24 -11.77 17.36
CA GLY A 158 14.49 -12.66 18.50
C GLY A 158 14.08 -14.15 18.40
N LYS A 159 15.07 -15.00 18.04
CA LYS A 159 15.27 -16.43 18.39
C LYS A 159 14.27 -17.50 17.88
N HIS A 160 14.72 -18.35 16.95
CA HIS A 160 14.74 -19.82 17.09
C HIS A 160 15.72 -20.45 16.08
N GLN A 161 16.31 -21.59 16.47
CA GLN A 161 17.47 -22.27 15.89
C GLN A 161 17.18 -23.02 14.56
N ASP A 162 18.11 -22.82 13.62
CA ASP A 162 18.74 -23.75 12.68
C ASP A 162 17.93 -24.95 12.13
N ASN A 163 17.61 -24.87 10.83
CA ASN A 163 17.92 -25.91 9.86
C ASN A 163 18.03 -25.30 8.45
N ASP A 164 19.24 -25.38 7.90
CA ASP A 164 19.76 -25.00 6.58
C ASP A 164 18.76 -24.60 5.47
N MET A 165 18.83 -23.32 5.02
CA MET A 165 18.72 -22.98 3.59
C MET A 165 19.30 -21.58 3.28
N GLN A 166 20.55 -21.60 2.81
CA GLN A 166 21.27 -20.64 1.95
C GLN A 166 20.80 -19.18 1.85
N GLU A 167 21.49 -18.30 2.58
CA GLU A 167 21.97 -17.02 2.00
C GLU A 167 23.48 -16.92 2.24
N MET A 168 24.27 -17.21 1.21
CA MET A 168 25.71 -16.92 1.16
C MET A 168 25.93 -15.42 0.90
N PRO A 169 27.07 -14.87 1.36
CA PRO A 169 27.11 -13.63 2.11
C PRO A 169 27.08 -12.35 1.26
N PHE A 170 26.61 -11.28 1.88
CA PHE A 170 26.53 -9.88 1.43
C PHE A 170 27.88 -9.26 0.96
N ILE A 171 28.98 -10.00 1.03
CA ILE A 171 30.35 -9.52 0.82
C ILE A 171 31.06 -10.31 -0.29
N SER A 172 31.80 -9.62 -1.16
CA SER A 172 32.55 -10.29 -2.23
C SER A 172 33.73 -11.10 -1.68
N TYR A 173 34.16 -12.14 -2.41
CA TYR A 173 35.34 -12.94 -2.01
C TYR A 173 36.60 -12.07 -1.83
N LEU A 174 36.78 -11.08 -2.70
CA LEU A 174 37.90 -10.14 -2.61
C LEU A 174 37.87 -9.33 -1.32
N GLN A 175 36.69 -8.85 -0.94
CA GLN A 175 36.51 -8.08 0.29
C GLN A 175 36.63 -8.97 1.54
N PHE A 176 36.16 -10.22 1.48
CA PHE A 176 36.42 -11.23 2.51
C PHE A 176 37.92 -11.49 2.68
N LYS A 177 38.65 -11.69 1.57
CA LYS A 177 40.11 -11.91 1.58
C LYS A 177 40.85 -10.76 2.25
N ASN A 178 40.44 -9.53 1.96
CA ASN A 178 41.02 -8.33 2.59
C ASN A 178 40.74 -8.24 4.09
N ILE A 179 39.57 -8.69 4.56
CA ILE A 179 39.20 -8.64 5.99
C ILE A 179 39.93 -9.73 6.78
N VAL A 180 40.02 -10.94 6.23
CA VAL A 180 40.61 -12.10 6.90
C VAL A 180 42.13 -12.09 6.87
N GLY A 181 42.71 -11.49 5.82
CA GLY A 181 44.15 -11.45 5.59
C GLY A 181 44.67 -12.68 4.85
N GLU A 182 45.74 -12.49 4.07
CA GLU A 182 46.28 -13.54 3.20
C GLU A 182 46.91 -14.70 3.98
N GLU A 183 47.50 -14.43 5.13
CA GLU A 183 48.12 -15.43 6.00
C GLU A 183 47.13 -16.50 6.45
N ARG A 184 45.92 -16.09 6.87
CA ARG A 184 44.86 -17.00 7.33
C ARG A 184 44.25 -17.79 6.18
N ILE A 185 44.16 -17.22 4.98
CA ILE A 185 43.64 -17.92 3.80
C ILE A 185 44.60 -19.02 3.37
N ASN A 186 45.90 -18.74 3.36
CA ASN A 186 46.93 -19.74 3.07
C ASN A 186 46.89 -20.90 4.07
N LEU A 187 46.58 -20.62 5.35
CA LEU A 187 46.35 -21.67 6.34
C LEU A 187 45.10 -22.50 6.03
N PHE A 188 44.01 -21.89 5.56
CA PHE A 188 42.80 -22.61 5.17
C PHE A 188 43.00 -23.54 3.97
N GLU A 189 43.92 -23.22 3.05
CA GLU A 189 44.24 -24.07 1.90
C GLU A 189 45.03 -25.33 2.29
N GLN A 190 45.79 -25.27 3.38
CA GLN A 190 46.66 -26.37 3.84
C GLN A 190 45.92 -27.39 4.73
N ILE A 191 44.70 -27.08 5.19
CA ILE A 191 43.96 -27.93 6.13
C ILE A 191 42.96 -28.83 5.38
N GLU A 192 43.21 -30.15 5.38
CA GLU A 192 42.32 -31.15 4.76
C GLU A 192 41.17 -31.61 5.67
N LYS A 193 41.37 -31.69 6.99
CA LYS A 193 40.37 -32.10 7.99
C LYS A 193 40.52 -31.27 9.26
N PHE A 194 39.40 -30.88 9.84
CA PHE A 194 39.35 -29.95 10.97
C PHE A 194 39.18 -30.69 12.31
N ASP A 195 40.03 -30.38 13.29
CA ASP A 195 39.86 -30.82 14.67
C ASP A 195 38.95 -29.85 15.43
N ASN A 196 37.83 -30.35 15.96
CA ASN A 196 36.76 -29.58 16.61
C ASN A 196 37.17 -28.84 17.91
N GLN A 197 38.45 -28.70 18.20
CA GLN A 197 39.00 -28.02 19.37
C GLN A 197 39.54 -26.61 19.11
N SER A 198 39.56 -26.12 17.86
CA SER A 198 40.04 -24.75 17.60
C SER A 198 38.96 -23.69 17.85
N ASN A 199 39.40 -22.44 18.07
CA ASN A 199 38.53 -21.28 18.35
C ASN A 199 37.37 -21.14 17.34
N ASP A 200 36.18 -20.81 17.87
CA ASP A 200 34.93 -20.64 17.12
C ASP A 200 35.05 -19.67 15.93
N GLU A 201 35.87 -18.62 16.05
CA GLU A 201 36.12 -17.64 14.99
C GLU A 201 36.80 -18.29 13.76
N PHE A 202 37.80 -19.14 14.00
CA PHE A 202 38.55 -19.79 12.92
C PHE A 202 37.66 -20.78 12.16
N ILE A 203 36.81 -21.51 12.89
CA ILE A 203 35.82 -22.42 12.32
C ILE A 203 34.86 -21.68 11.39
N LEU A 204 34.37 -20.53 11.84
CA LEU A 204 33.43 -19.72 11.08
C LEU A 204 34.07 -19.22 9.78
N LEU A 205 35.28 -18.67 9.85
CA LEU A 205 36.01 -18.16 8.68
C LEU A 205 36.34 -19.27 7.68
N TYR A 206 36.75 -20.46 8.14
CA TYR A 206 37.00 -21.61 7.27
C TYR A 206 35.73 -22.10 6.57
N LYS A 207 34.59 -22.16 7.27
CA LYS A 207 33.29 -22.52 6.68
C LYS A 207 32.88 -21.55 5.57
N ILE A 208 33.04 -20.24 5.82
CA ILE A 208 32.75 -19.18 4.85
C ILE A 208 33.66 -19.32 3.62
N HIS A 209 34.97 -19.51 3.81
CA HIS A 209 35.95 -19.72 2.74
C HIS A 209 35.58 -20.93 1.86
N ARG A 210 35.22 -22.07 2.47
CA ARG A 210 34.76 -23.26 1.72
C ARG A 210 33.49 -23.00 0.92
N GLY A 211 32.61 -22.16 1.43
CA GLY A 211 31.39 -21.74 0.74
C GLY A 211 31.67 -21.02 -0.58
N TYR A 212 32.65 -20.11 -0.61
CA TYR A 212 33.06 -19.43 -1.85
C TYR A 212 33.60 -20.41 -2.89
N ARG A 213 34.43 -21.38 -2.48
CA ARG A 213 35.03 -22.38 -3.38
C ARG A 213 33.99 -23.26 -4.08
N LYS A 214 32.89 -23.59 -3.40
CA LYS A 214 31.78 -24.35 -4.00
C LYS A 214 31.08 -23.56 -5.13
N ASN A 215 30.94 -22.24 -4.96
CA ASN A 215 30.27 -21.38 -5.93
C ASN A 215 31.13 -21.09 -7.18
N GLU A 216 32.46 -21.21 -7.11
CA GLU A 216 33.34 -21.06 -8.27
C GLU A 216 33.19 -22.23 -9.26
N THR A 217 33.00 -23.45 -8.75
CA THR A 217 32.82 -24.65 -9.61
C THR A 217 31.52 -24.66 -10.40
N THR A 218 30.48 -23.95 -9.94
CA THR A 218 29.19 -23.86 -10.64
C THR A 218 29.12 -22.75 -11.68
N ASN A 219 30.11 -21.86 -11.72
CA ASN A 219 30.11 -20.67 -12.58
C ASN A 219 31.00 -20.79 -13.83
N SER A 220 31.63 -21.96 -14.08
CA SER A 220 32.50 -22.15 -15.25
C SER A 220 31.83 -22.84 -16.45
N THR A 221 30.53 -23.12 -16.42
CA THR A 221 29.78 -23.74 -17.53
C THR A 221 28.38 -23.16 -17.65
N ALA A 222 28.31 -21.88 -17.99
CA ALA A 222 27.11 -21.32 -18.61
C ALA A 222 27.58 -20.36 -19.70
N ASP A 223 27.83 -20.93 -20.88
CA ASP A 223 27.95 -20.18 -22.12
C ASP A 223 26.62 -19.46 -22.37
N ILE A 224 26.52 -18.23 -21.87
CA ILE A 224 25.48 -17.30 -22.31
C ILE A 224 25.90 -16.87 -23.70
N GLU A 225 25.36 -17.56 -24.72
CA GLU A 225 25.42 -17.10 -26.11
C GLU A 225 25.02 -15.61 -26.15
N ASN A 226 25.91 -14.78 -26.71
CA ASN A 226 25.73 -13.35 -26.80
C ASN A 226 24.37 -13.03 -27.44
N THR A 227 23.43 -12.53 -26.63
CA THR A 227 22.14 -12.09 -27.13
C THR A 227 22.39 -10.91 -28.07
N PRO A 228 21.84 -10.90 -29.30
CA PRO A 228 22.16 -9.86 -30.25
C PRO A 228 21.81 -8.47 -29.68
N GLU A 229 22.82 -7.59 -29.63
CA GLU A 229 22.66 -6.23 -29.14
C GLU A 229 21.66 -5.46 -30.00
N ARG A 230 20.61 -4.96 -29.34
CA ARG A 230 19.58 -4.15 -29.98
C ARG A 230 20.16 -2.79 -30.37
N LYS A 231 20.26 -2.52 -31.67
CA LYS A 231 20.88 -1.31 -32.29
C LYS A 231 20.24 0.06 -31.95
N GLY A 232 19.27 0.13 -31.03
CA GLY A 232 18.55 1.37 -30.70
C GLY A 232 18.78 1.81 -29.26
N LYS A 233 19.57 2.87 -29.04
CA LYS A 233 19.60 3.58 -27.75
C LYS A 233 18.31 4.38 -27.59
N LYS A 234 17.27 3.77 -27.01
CA LYS A 234 16.12 4.53 -26.50
C LYS A 234 16.58 5.29 -25.26
N GLY A 235 16.62 6.62 -25.34
CA GLY A 235 16.94 7.51 -24.22
C GLY A 235 15.85 7.56 -23.14
N THR A 236 15.15 6.46 -22.87
CA THR A 236 14.15 6.37 -21.82
C THR A 236 14.85 5.87 -20.55
N LYS A 237 15.09 6.79 -19.60
CA LYS A 237 15.55 6.42 -18.25
C LYS A 237 14.48 5.54 -17.59
N ARG A 238 14.87 4.40 -17.03
CA ARG A 238 13.96 3.58 -16.21
C ARG A 238 13.67 4.32 -14.92
N VAL A 239 12.40 4.64 -14.69
CA VAL A 239 11.92 5.20 -13.41
C VAL A 239 11.30 4.08 -12.57
N PRO A 240 11.40 4.15 -11.23
CA PRO A 240 10.78 3.17 -10.35
C PRO A 240 9.26 3.16 -10.53
N PHE A 241 8.64 1.99 -10.41
CA PHE A 241 7.20 1.76 -10.61
C PHE A 241 6.32 2.58 -9.65
N VAL A 242 6.85 2.93 -8.48
CA VAL A 242 6.20 3.83 -7.51
C VAL A 242 7.06 5.08 -7.34
N LEU A 243 6.48 6.23 -7.71
CA LEU A 243 7.09 7.55 -7.56
C LEU A 243 6.50 8.26 -6.35
N THR A 244 7.34 8.53 -5.35
CA THR A 244 6.96 9.41 -4.23
C THR A 244 6.88 10.87 -4.71
N SER A 245 6.11 11.70 -4.01
CA SER A 245 5.93 13.13 -4.35
C SER A 245 7.26 13.90 -4.43
N SER A 246 8.22 13.58 -3.56
CA SER A 246 9.57 14.14 -3.56
C SER A 246 10.38 13.71 -4.80
N ASN A 247 10.33 12.44 -5.19
CA ASN A 247 11.04 11.95 -6.37
C ASN A 247 10.44 12.48 -7.67
N TRP A 248 9.12 12.61 -7.74
CA TRP A 248 8.45 13.23 -8.88
C TRP A 248 8.87 14.69 -9.08
N ARG A 249 8.93 15.47 -7.99
CA ARG A 249 9.38 16.87 -8.04
C ARG A 249 10.82 17.00 -8.52
N LYS A 250 11.72 16.11 -8.10
CA LYS A 250 13.11 16.07 -8.56
C LYS A 250 13.21 15.77 -10.07
N LEU A 251 12.47 14.78 -10.56
CA LEU A 251 12.44 14.46 -11.99
C LEU A 251 11.93 15.63 -12.83
N GLN A 252 10.96 16.38 -12.32
CA GLN A 252 10.42 17.52 -13.05
C GLN A 252 11.40 18.69 -13.10
N ILE A 253 12.13 18.95 -12.02
CA ILE A 253 13.21 19.95 -12.00
C ILE A 253 14.32 19.54 -12.98
N GLU A 254 14.77 18.29 -12.94
CA GLU A 254 15.79 17.76 -13.85
C GLU A 254 15.35 17.86 -15.32
N LYS A 255 14.07 17.61 -15.61
CA LYS A 255 13.51 17.77 -16.96
C LYS A 255 13.54 19.22 -17.44
N LEU A 256 13.14 20.17 -16.58
CA LEU A 256 13.16 21.59 -16.90
C LEU A 256 14.60 22.11 -17.12
N GLU A 257 15.56 21.65 -16.32
CA GLU A 257 16.98 21.98 -16.49
C GLU A 257 17.54 21.46 -17.82
N LEU A 258 17.20 20.23 -18.19
CA LEU A 258 17.58 19.65 -19.47
C LEU A 258 17.01 20.42 -20.66
N GLU A 259 15.74 20.84 -20.58
CA GLU A 259 15.10 21.66 -21.62
C GLU A 259 15.80 23.02 -21.76
N LYS A 260 16.16 23.66 -20.64
CA LYS A 260 16.90 24.92 -20.63
C LYS A 260 18.29 24.79 -21.27
N GLN A 261 19.05 23.75 -20.89
CA GLN A 261 20.37 23.48 -21.48
C GLN A 261 20.28 23.21 -22.99
N GLU A 262 19.22 22.54 -23.45
CA GLU A 262 19.03 22.29 -24.87
C GLU A 262 18.73 23.58 -25.65
N GLN A 263 17.96 24.51 -25.06
CA GLN A 263 17.71 25.83 -25.65
C GLN A 263 19.01 26.63 -25.78
N GLU A 264 19.83 26.70 -24.72
CA GLU A 264 21.14 27.37 -24.76
C GLU A 264 22.07 26.75 -25.81
N ARG A 265 22.07 25.42 -25.95
CA ARG A 265 22.83 24.73 -27.02
C ARG A 265 22.31 25.06 -28.42
N LYS A 266 21.01 25.28 -28.60
CA LYS A 266 20.43 25.68 -29.89
C LYS A 266 20.79 27.14 -30.21
N GLU A 267 20.74 28.03 -29.23
CA GLU A 267 21.12 29.44 -29.40
C GLU A 267 22.60 29.60 -29.72
N THR A 268 23.48 28.94 -28.97
CA THR A 268 24.93 28.94 -29.25
C THR A 268 25.27 28.35 -30.63
N ARG A 269 24.49 27.36 -31.11
CA ARG A 269 24.63 26.86 -32.50
C ARG A 269 24.18 27.90 -33.53
N LYS A 270 23.12 28.67 -33.26
CA LYS A 270 22.65 29.75 -34.15
C LYS A 270 23.67 30.88 -34.23
N THR A 271 24.20 31.35 -33.09
CA THR A 271 25.20 32.43 -33.05
C THR A 271 26.48 32.05 -33.79
N LYS A 272 26.98 30.81 -33.59
CA LYS A 272 28.14 30.29 -34.33
C LYS A 272 27.90 30.20 -35.85
N ARG A 273 26.67 29.98 -36.31
CA ARG A 273 26.33 29.96 -37.74
C ARG A 273 26.35 31.38 -38.33
N LEU A 274 25.87 32.37 -37.59
CA LEU A 274 25.88 33.78 -38.00
C LEU A 274 27.31 34.31 -38.10
N LEU A 275 28.15 34.07 -37.09
CA LEU A 275 29.58 34.47 -37.13
C LEU A 275 30.32 33.87 -38.33
N LYS A 276 30.09 32.59 -38.65
CA LYS A 276 30.66 31.95 -39.86
C LYS A 276 30.14 32.51 -41.17
N HIS A 277 28.95 33.11 -41.18
CA HIS A 277 28.40 33.76 -42.36
C HIS A 277 29.03 35.15 -42.53
N ASP A 278 29.22 35.89 -41.44
CA ASP A 278 29.84 37.21 -41.43
C ASP A 278 31.34 37.14 -41.77
N GLU A 279 32.05 36.08 -41.35
CA GLU A 279 33.46 35.83 -41.72
C GLU A 279 33.67 35.47 -43.21
N LYS A 280 32.58 35.20 -43.96
CA LYS A 280 32.64 34.83 -45.39
C LYS A 280 32.26 35.96 -46.34
N GLN A 281 31.79 37.10 -45.82
CA GLN A 281 31.52 38.34 -46.58
C GLN A 281 32.76 39.24 -46.55
#